data_AF-A0A956IP69-F1
#
_entry.id   AF-A0A956IP69-F1
#
_cell.length_a   1.000
_cell.length_b   1.000
_cell.length_c   1.000
_cell.angle_alpha   90.00
_cell.angle_beta   90.00
_cell.angle_gamma   90.00
#
_symmetry.space_group_name_H-M   'P 1'
#
loop_
_entity.id
_entity.type
_entity.pdbx_description
1 polymer ?
#
loop_
_entity_poly.entity_id
_entity_poly.type
_entity_poly.pdbx_seq_one_letter_code
_entity_poly.pdbx_strand_id
1 'polypeptide(L)'
;FDNSLGRWLSPDPLGTAGGYNLLGFNGAPTLVSDPLGLKAEGKKGDSGDPSVESPGTRREADAGRQDPPNTYRDKNDRLRIASGEGKGQFAKDPHAGGADKPTHHAKEGPYGPAEGKKIKLPDDADVKLKDGSTKKAKQAAEDRKKHLDEAQKSRDKEAKSKKKAEEARKKGDDEAAAKHDADAAKHESKAKKNEQAAREHSEALGDAATDHAVKEMFPPPKEVTPVKKGQGANTFDNVYKVNPPPPDYVIAESKGGAGTNSSSRKGDNPGERYEQGTPEYRNQLLEKQGEDVNAPQEQRDMALDVRNGEADADYIKVTQPFDKNGDLKETKVSEYDDQSYDADGNPHPRP
;
A
#
# COMPACT_ATOMS: atom_id res chain seq x y z
N PHE A 1 10.07 22.75 7.61
CA PHE A 1 10.94 21.87 6.80
C PHE A 1 12.34 21.90 7.38
N ASP A 2 12.98 20.75 7.53
CA ASP A 2 14.40 20.63 7.87
C ASP A 2 15.21 20.45 6.58
N ASN A 3 16.02 21.45 6.24
CA ASN A 3 16.82 21.47 5.02
C ASN A 3 17.99 20.48 5.05
N SER A 4 18.48 20.10 6.22
CA SER A 4 19.60 19.18 6.38
C SER A 4 19.16 17.74 6.15
N LEU A 5 17.91 17.44 6.47
CA LEU A 5 17.28 16.13 6.28
C LEU A 5 16.46 16.02 4.99
N GLY A 6 16.11 17.16 4.36
CA GLY A 6 15.22 17.20 3.21
C GLY A 6 13.79 16.73 3.53
N ARG A 7 13.32 16.98 4.75
CA ARG A 7 12.06 16.42 5.30
C ARG A 7 11.24 17.43 6.09
N TRP A 8 9.94 17.19 6.18
CA TRP A 8 9.06 17.90 7.11
C TRP A 8 9.30 17.45 8.55
N LEU A 9 9.16 18.36 9.50
CA LEU A 9 9.38 18.11 10.94
C LEU A 9 8.14 17.50 11.63
N SER A 10 7.00 17.53 10.94
CA SER A 10 5.73 16.93 11.34
C SER A 10 5.13 16.17 10.15
N PRO A 11 4.33 15.12 10.37
CA PRO A 11 3.58 14.46 9.31
C PRO A 11 2.67 15.43 8.56
N ASP A 12 2.50 15.20 7.27
CA ASP A 12 1.59 15.94 6.39
C ASP A 12 0.15 15.88 6.91
N PRO A 13 -0.49 17.03 7.20
CA PRO A 13 -1.84 17.06 7.75
C PRO A 13 -2.91 16.58 6.76
N LEU A 14 -2.62 16.50 5.46
CA LEU A 14 -3.52 15.90 4.46
C LEU A 14 -3.43 14.37 4.42
N GLY A 15 -2.56 13.77 5.24
CA GLY A 15 -2.33 12.32 5.21
C GLY A 15 -1.85 11.85 3.83
N THR A 16 -2.41 10.74 3.34
CA THR A 16 -1.99 10.15 2.06
C THR A 16 -2.35 11.00 0.84
N ALA A 17 -3.22 12.01 0.98
CA ALA A 17 -3.56 12.93 -0.12
C ALA A 17 -2.42 13.90 -0.47
N GLY A 18 -1.56 14.21 0.52
CA GLY A 18 -0.32 14.98 0.36
C GLY A 18 0.88 14.15 -0.12
N GLY A 19 0.78 12.82 -0.03
CA GLY A 19 1.75 11.86 -0.58
C GLY A 19 1.91 10.63 0.31
N TYR A 20 2.51 9.56 -0.20
CA TYR A 20 2.71 8.32 0.59
C TYR A 20 3.80 8.45 1.66
N ASN A 21 4.71 9.43 1.54
CA ASN A 21 5.72 9.74 2.55
C ASN A 21 5.36 11.05 3.26
N LEU A 22 4.62 10.95 4.38
CA LEU A 22 4.09 12.10 5.14
C LEU A 22 5.17 13.05 5.69
N LEU A 23 6.43 12.62 5.72
CA LEU A 23 7.55 13.46 6.16
C LEU A 23 8.45 13.84 4.99
N GLY A 24 8.19 13.32 3.79
CA GLY A 24 8.96 13.57 2.60
C GLY A 24 8.47 14.82 1.89
N PHE A 25 9.40 15.54 1.26
CA PHE A 25 9.03 16.51 0.24
C PHE A 25 8.47 15.77 -0.98
N ASN A 26 7.20 15.99 -1.33
CA ASN A 26 6.53 15.23 -2.39
C ASN A 26 6.87 15.74 -3.80
N GLY A 27 8.10 15.51 -4.24
CA GLY A 27 8.58 15.84 -5.59
C GLY A 27 10.08 16.14 -5.63
N ALA A 28 10.58 16.61 -6.77
CA ALA A 28 11.98 17.04 -6.90
C ALA A 28 12.12 18.50 -6.42
N PRO A 29 12.92 18.81 -5.37
CA PRO A 29 13.06 20.17 -4.82
C PRO A 29 13.58 21.21 -5.82
N THR A 30 14.17 20.77 -6.93
CA THR A 30 14.65 21.62 -8.03
C THR A 30 13.58 21.95 -9.06
N LEU A 31 12.43 21.27 -9.04
CA LEU A 31 11.37 21.38 -10.07
C LEU A 31 10.01 21.80 -9.50
N VAL A 32 9.74 21.52 -8.23
CA VAL A 32 8.46 21.83 -7.59
C VAL A 32 8.69 22.58 -6.28
N SER A 33 7.72 23.41 -5.92
CA SER A 33 7.68 24.13 -4.65
C SER A 33 6.45 23.67 -3.86
N ASP A 34 6.60 23.58 -2.53
CA ASP A 34 5.51 23.30 -1.60
C ASP A 34 5.48 24.41 -0.55
N PRO A 35 4.81 25.54 -0.85
CA PRO A 35 4.85 26.72 0.02
C PRO A 35 4.14 26.50 1.36
N LEU A 36 3.18 25.58 1.39
CA LEU A 36 2.31 25.34 2.54
C LEU A 36 2.71 24.09 3.32
N GLY A 37 3.57 23.23 2.76
CA GLY A 37 3.93 21.95 3.35
C GLY A 37 2.79 20.94 3.36
N LEU A 38 1.96 21.00 2.33
CA LEU A 38 0.76 20.17 2.18
C LEU A 38 0.86 19.28 0.94
N LYS A 39 1.27 19.86 -0.19
CA LYS A 39 1.40 19.15 -1.46
C LYS A 39 2.16 20.02 -2.43
N ALA A 40 3.27 19.50 -2.96
CA ALA A 40 4.01 20.22 -3.98
C ALA A 40 3.18 20.34 -5.27
N GLU A 41 3.03 21.57 -5.75
CA GLU A 41 2.36 21.86 -7.02
C GLU A 41 3.40 22.02 -8.14
N GLY A 42 3.18 21.33 -9.27
CA GLY A 42 4.03 21.43 -10.45
C GLY A 42 4.03 20.17 -11.30
N LYS A 43 4.55 20.27 -12.53
CA LYS A 43 4.78 19.08 -13.36
C LYS A 43 5.82 18.22 -12.66
N LYS A 44 5.41 17.04 -12.18
CA LYS A 44 6.37 16.00 -11.79
C LYS A 44 7.29 15.79 -12.98
N GLY A 45 8.56 16.14 -12.82
CA GLY A 45 9.57 15.75 -13.79
C GLY A 45 9.53 14.24 -13.95
N ASP A 46 9.76 13.75 -15.16
CA ASP A 46 9.82 12.32 -15.52
C ASP A 46 11.00 11.58 -14.85
N SER A 47 11.56 12.15 -13.78
CA SER A 47 12.53 11.53 -12.91
C SER A 47 11.82 10.47 -12.09
N GLY A 48 11.87 9.25 -12.62
CA GLY A 48 11.34 8.04 -12.00
C GLY A 48 11.54 8.02 -10.48
N ASP A 49 10.42 7.90 -9.79
CA ASP A 49 10.36 7.58 -8.38
C ASP A 49 10.99 6.18 -8.17
N PRO A 50 12.12 6.03 -7.45
CA PRO A 50 12.69 4.72 -7.20
C PRO A 50 11.87 3.88 -6.19
N SER A 51 10.74 4.38 -5.69
CA SER A 51 9.91 3.69 -4.69
C SER A 51 8.58 3.14 -5.20
N VAL A 52 8.28 3.27 -6.50
CA VAL A 52 7.04 2.73 -7.10
C VAL A 52 7.37 1.75 -8.23
N GLU A 53 7.92 0.59 -7.88
CA GLU A 53 7.67 -0.64 -8.65
C GLU A 53 6.79 -1.56 -7.80
N SER A 54 5.49 -1.25 -7.75
CA SER A 54 4.48 -2.25 -7.41
C SER A 54 4.49 -3.32 -8.52
N PRO A 55 4.67 -4.63 -8.22
CA PRO A 55 4.76 -5.68 -9.24
C PRO A 55 3.48 -5.92 -10.07
N GLY A 56 2.44 -5.09 -9.94
CA GLY A 56 1.10 -5.35 -10.46
C GLY A 56 0.59 -4.40 -11.55
N THR A 57 1.14 -3.19 -11.72
CA THR A 57 0.47 -2.14 -12.52
C THR A 57 1.03 -1.94 -13.93
N ARG A 58 2.12 -2.61 -14.31
CA ARG A 58 2.67 -2.50 -15.68
C ARG A 58 1.80 -3.17 -16.75
N ARG A 59 0.86 -4.04 -16.36
CA ARG A 59 0.04 -4.80 -17.31
C ARG A 59 -1.05 -3.97 -18.02
N GLU A 60 -1.46 -2.84 -17.46
CA GLU A 60 -2.57 -2.04 -18.03
C GLU A 60 -2.10 -0.91 -18.95
N ALA A 61 -0.88 -0.41 -18.79
CA ALA A 61 -0.33 0.65 -19.64
C ALA A 61 0.16 0.16 -21.02
N ASP A 62 0.18 -1.15 -21.27
CA ASP A 62 0.75 -1.76 -22.48
C ASP A 62 -0.27 -2.44 -23.42
N ALA A 63 -1.57 -2.37 -23.09
CA ALA A 63 -2.64 -3.05 -23.84
C ALA A 63 -2.86 -2.54 -25.28
N GLY A 64 -2.05 -1.59 -25.76
CA GLY A 64 -2.11 -1.03 -27.11
C GLY A 64 -0.82 -1.15 -27.93
N ARG A 65 0.26 -1.77 -27.42
CA ARG A 65 1.51 -1.89 -28.19
C ARG A 65 1.48 -3.12 -29.08
N GLN A 66 1.58 -2.90 -30.39
CA GLN A 66 1.73 -3.98 -31.36
C GLN A 66 3.20 -4.35 -31.48
N ASP A 67 3.55 -5.50 -30.91
CA ASP A 67 4.84 -6.13 -31.19
C ASP A 67 4.95 -6.47 -32.69
N PRO A 68 6.17 -6.47 -33.26
CA PRO A 68 6.39 -6.84 -34.66
C PRO A 68 5.77 -8.20 -35.00
N PRO A 69 5.23 -8.40 -36.22
CA PRO A 69 4.70 -9.68 -36.64
C PRO A 69 5.76 -10.77 -36.47
N ASN A 70 5.31 -11.98 -36.10
CA ASN A 70 6.17 -13.14 -35.84
C ASN A 70 7.10 -13.00 -34.61
N THR A 71 6.65 -12.29 -33.56
CA THR A 71 7.36 -12.22 -32.28
C THR A 71 6.47 -12.56 -31.07
N TYR A 72 7.08 -12.91 -29.93
CA TYR A 72 6.40 -13.12 -28.65
C TYR A 72 7.30 -12.68 -27.49
N ARG A 73 6.72 -12.31 -26.34
CA ARG A 73 7.48 -11.99 -25.13
C ARG A 73 7.65 -13.21 -24.23
N ASP A 74 8.86 -13.44 -23.73
CA ASP A 74 9.13 -14.52 -22.76
C ASP A 74 8.72 -14.10 -21.33
N LYS A 75 8.84 -15.03 -20.36
CA LYS A 75 8.48 -14.78 -18.94
C LYS A 75 9.24 -13.62 -18.27
N ASN A 76 10.31 -13.14 -18.90
CA ASN A 76 11.10 -11.99 -18.44
C ASN A 76 10.84 -10.74 -19.30
N ASP A 77 9.73 -10.72 -20.04
CA ASP A 77 9.26 -9.62 -20.88
C ASP A 77 10.18 -9.27 -22.07
N ARG A 78 11.00 -10.24 -22.53
CA ARG A 78 11.93 -10.05 -23.65
C ARG A 78 11.32 -10.52 -24.96
N LEU A 79 11.38 -9.68 -25.99
CA LEU A 79 10.88 -9.98 -27.33
C LEU A 79 11.72 -11.06 -28.04
N ARG A 80 11.07 -12.10 -28.57
CA ARG A 80 11.68 -13.24 -29.27
C ARG A 80 11.00 -13.54 -30.59
N ILE A 81 11.73 -14.12 -31.53
CA ILE A 81 11.20 -14.56 -32.83
C ILE A 81 10.35 -15.82 -32.64
N ALA A 82 9.09 -15.79 -33.10
CA ALA A 82 8.11 -16.86 -32.88
C ALA A 82 8.23 -18.04 -33.86
N SER A 83 8.65 -17.80 -35.11
CA SER A 83 8.79 -18.82 -36.15
C SER A 83 9.83 -18.46 -37.22
N GLY A 84 10.25 -19.43 -38.03
CA GLY A 84 11.25 -19.24 -39.08
C GLY A 84 12.70 -19.36 -38.62
N GLU A 85 13.62 -18.91 -39.47
CA GLU A 85 15.06 -18.88 -39.19
C GLU A 85 15.35 -17.92 -38.03
N GLY A 86 15.97 -18.41 -36.95
CA GLY A 86 16.16 -17.64 -35.72
C GLY A 86 15.06 -17.77 -34.67
N LYS A 87 14.11 -18.72 -34.81
CA LYS A 87 13.11 -19.02 -33.76
C LYS A 87 13.74 -19.13 -32.38
N GLY A 88 13.22 -18.35 -31.42
CA GLY A 88 13.69 -18.31 -30.04
C GLY A 88 14.86 -17.35 -29.79
N GLN A 89 15.48 -16.76 -30.81
CA GLN A 89 16.47 -15.68 -30.63
C GLN A 89 15.80 -14.37 -30.22
N PHE A 90 16.58 -13.44 -29.67
CA PHE A 90 16.10 -12.11 -29.31
C PHE A 90 15.76 -11.31 -30.57
N ALA A 91 14.54 -10.79 -30.64
CA ALA A 91 14.16 -9.82 -31.64
C ALA A 91 14.63 -8.43 -31.21
N LYS A 92 14.84 -7.52 -32.18
CA LYS A 92 15.09 -6.11 -31.87
C LYS A 92 13.80 -5.52 -31.32
N ASP A 93 13.80 -5.17 -30.04
CA ASP A 93 12.66 -4.54 -29.38
C ASP A 93 12.63 -3.05 -29.74
N PRO A 94 11.65 -2.58 -30.54
CA PRO A 94 11.55 -1.17 -30.94
C PRO A 94 11.19 -0.26 -29.75
N HIS A 95 10.80 -0.82 -28.61
CA HIS A 95 10.40 -0.10 -27.41
C HIS A 95 11.45 -0.13 -26.30
N ALA A 96 12.58 -0.81 -26.51
CA ALA A 96 13.70 -0.74 -25.59
C ALA A 96 14.30 0.67 -25.64
N GLY A 97 13.91 1.52 -24.68
CA GLY A 97 14.45 2.87 -24.53
C GLY A 97 15.97 2.84 -24.42
N GLY A 98 16.64 3.32 -25.47
CA GLY A 98 18.02 3.78 -25.52
C GLY A 98 18.99 3.20 -24.49
N ALA A 99 19.42 1.96 -24.71
CA ALA A 99 20.74 1.52 -24.29
C ALA A 99 21.23 0.51 -25.34
N ASP A 100 22.04 0.98 -26.28
CA ASP A 100 22.79 0.10 -27.17
C ASP A 100 23.55 -0.93 -26.33
N LYS A 101 23.14 -2.19 -26.42
CA LYS A 101 23.89 -3.29 -25.83
C LYS A 101 25.19 -3.46 -26.60
N PRO A 102 26.30 -3.81 -25.92
CA PRO A 102 27.53 -4.19 -26.61
C PRO A 102 27.25 -5.42 -27.48
N THR A 103 27.40 -5.26 -28.79
CA THR A 103 27.42 -6.35 -29.75
C THR A 103 28.72 -7.13 -29.54
N HIS A 104 28.66 -8.22 -28.79
CA HIS A 104 29.71 -9.24 -28.87
C HIS A 104 29.60 -9.94 -30.23
N HIS A 105 30.18 -9.34 -31.26
CA HIS A 105 30.62 -10.09 -32.42
C HIS A 105 31.73 -11.03 -31.96
N ALA A 106 31.40 -12.30 -31.77
CA ALA A 106 32.39 -13.35 -31.76
C ALA A 106 33.08 -13.32 -33.15
N LYS A 107 34.28 -12.73 -33.22
CA LYS A 107 35.17 -13.01 -34.34
C LYS A 107 35.47 -14.50 -34.28
N GLU A 108 35.00 -15.23 -35.27
CA GLU A 108 35.50 -16.57 -35.58
C GLU A 108 37.03 -16.47 -35.70
N GLY A 109 37.73 -17.01 -34.70
CA GLY A 109 39.16 -17.23 -34.80
C GLY A 109 39.44 -18.29 -35.88
N PRO A 110 40.63 -18.29 -36.50
CA PRO A 110 40.95 -19.06 -37.71
C PRO A 110 41.17 -20.56 -37.45
N TYR A 111 40.31 -21.20 -36.66
CA TYR A 111 40.30 -22.64 -36.49
C TYR A 111 38.99 -23.20 -37.04
N GLY A 112 38.95 -23.33 -38.37
CA GLY A 112 37.97 -24.17 -39.03
C GLY A 112 38.11 -25.63 -38.57
N PRO A 113 37.05 -26.44 -38.67
CA PRO A 113 37.13 -27.87 -38.40
C PRO A 113 38.15 -28.49 -39.36
N ALA A 114 39.23 -29.04 -38.81
CA ALA A 114 40.23 -29.72 -39.61
C ALA A 114 39.58 -30.92 -40.31
N GLU A 115 39.42 -30.80 -41.63
CA GLU A 115 39.06 -31.91 -42.50
C GLU A 115 39.99 -33.10 -42.22
N GLY A 116 39.38 -34.26 -42.02
CA GLY A 116 40.08 -35.52 -41.82
C GLY A 116 40.91 -35.91 -43.04
N LYS A 117 42.16 -35.44 -43.11
CA LYS A 117 43.19 -36.11 -43.89
C LYS A 117 43.61 -37.37 -43.13
N LYS A 118 43.08 -38.52 -43.58
CA LYS A 118 43.66 -39.84 -43.28
C LYS A 118 45.12 -39.85 -43.76
N ILE A 119 46.05 -39.59 -42.85
CA ILE A 119 47.46 -39.89 -43.08
C ILE A 119 47.57 -41.41 -43.01
N LYS A 120 47.79 -42.04 -44.17
CA LYS A 120 48.28 -43.43 -44.24
C LYS A 120 49.64 -43.45 -43.54
N LEU A 121 49.70 -44.07 -42.37
CA LEU A 121 50.97 -44.47 -41.77
C LEU A 121 51.59 -45.54 -42.68
N PRO A 122 52.87 -45.45 -43.04
CA PRO A 122 53.57 -46.56 -43.65
C PRO A 122 53.74 -47.66 -42.60
N ASP A 123 53.23 -48.84 -42.90
CA ASP A 123 53.66 -50.07 -42.25
C ASP A 123 55.16 -50.26 -42.55
N ASP A 124 55.93 -50.60 -41.52
CA ASP A 124 57.32 -51.04 -41.59
C ASP A 124 58.42 -49.99 -41.84
N ALA A 125 58.50 -48.99 -40.94
CA ALA A 125 59.75 -48.26 -40.72
C ALA A 125 60.40 -48.73 -39.41
N ASP A 126 61.27 -49.74 -39.54
CA ASP A 126 62.11 -50.28 -38.47
C ASP A 126 63.24 -49.27 -38.14
N VAL A 127 62.86 -48.20 -37.44
CA VAL A 127 63.79 -47.18 -36.95
C VAL A 127 64.49 -47.74 -35.72
N LYS A 128 65.72 -48.27 -35.92
CA LYS A 128 66.67 -48.51 -34.83
C LYS A 128 66.96 -47.20 -34.09
N LEU A 129 66.16 -46.93 -33.06
CA LEU A 129 66.39 -45.86 -32.10
C LEU A 129 67.68 -46.17 -31.33
N LYS A 130 68.67 -45.28 -31.46
CA LYS A 130 69.88 -45.31 -30.63
C LYS A 130 69.49 -45.20 -29.14
N ASP A 131 70.11 -46.02 -28.30
CA ASP A 131 69.88 -46.21 -26.85
C ASP A 131 70.01 -44.96 -25.96
N GLY A 132 70.20 -43.76 -26.53
CA GLY A 132 70.19 -42.48 -25.81
C GLY A 132 68.82 -41.78 -25.74
N SER A 133 67.82 -42.20 -26.54
CA SER A 133 66.53 -41.47 -26.68
C SER A 133 65.50 -41.76 -25.57
N THR A 134 65.62 -42.91 -24.89
CA THR A 134 64.65 -43.39 -23.89
C THR A 134 64.72 -42.61 -22.57
N LYS A 135 65.92 -42.16 -22.15
CA LYS A 135 66.08 -41.34 -20.94
C LYS A 135 65.44 -39.96 -21.08
N LYS A 136 65.60 -39.30 -22.24
CA LYS A 136 65.03 -37.97 -22.50
C LYS A 136 63.49 -38.03 -22.61
N ALA A 137 62.95 -39.08 -23.22
CA ALA A 137 61.51 -39.31 -23.28
C ALA A 137 60.90 -39.61 -21.89
N LYS A 138 61.60 -40.38 -21.04
CA LYS A 138 61.16 -40.68 -19.68
C LYS A 138 61.17 -39.44 -18.78
N GLN A 139 62.20 -38.61 -18.88
CA GLN A 139 62.26 -37.32 -18.16
C GLN A 139 61.14 -36.37 -18.59
N ALA A 140 60.90 -36.24 -19.91
CA ALA A 140 59.82 -35.39 -20.43
C ALA A 140 58.42 -35.88 -19.98
N ALA A 141 58.22 -37.19 -19.84
CA ALA A 141 56.98 -37.75 -19.31
C ALA A 141 56.79 -37.45 -17.81
N GLU A 142 57.86 -37.52 -17.01
CA GLU A 142 57.83 -37.15 -15.59
C GLU A 142 57.58 -35.65 -15.38
N ASP A 143 58.25 -34.78 -16.15
CA ASP A 143 58.05 -33.34 -16.09
C ASP A 143 56.62 -32.96 -16.50
N ARG A 144 56.07 -33.61 -17.53
CA ARG A 144 54.68 -33.41 -17.96
C ARG A 144 53.69 -33.87 -16.90
N LYS A 145 53.96 -34.99 -16.21
CA LYS A 145 53.12 -35.48 -15.10
C LYS A 145 53.12 -34.47 -13.94
N LYS A 146 54.28 -33.95 -13.57
CA LYS A 146 54.41 -32.92 -12.52
C LYS A 146 53.64 -31.64 -12.87
N HIS A 147 53.75 -31.17 -14.12
CA HIS A 147 52.99 -30.01 -14.59
C HIS A 147 51.47 -30.24 -14.58
N LEU A 148 51.01 -31.45 -14.92
CA LEU A 148 49.58 -31.79 -14.85
C LEU A 148 49.08 -31.84 -13.41
N ASP A 149 49.86 -32.39 -12.47
CA ASP A 149 49.51 -32.43 -11.05
C ASP A 149 49.45 -31.02 -10.43
N GLU A 150 50.37 -30.13 -10.81
CA GLU A 150 50.35 -28.73 -10.39
C GLU A 150 49.15 -27.95 -10.98
N ALA A 151 48.84 -28.17 -12.26
CA ALA A 151 47.67 -27.57 -12.92
C ALA A 151 46.34 -28.07 -12.33
N GLN A 152 46.27 -29.34 -11.92
CA GLN A 152 45.09 -29.87 -11.24
C GLN A 152 44.92 -29.24 -9.86
N LYS A 153 46.00 -29.13 -9.07
CA LYS A 153 45.98 -28.45 -7.77
C LYS A 153 45.57 -26.98 -7.87
N SER A 154 45.98 -26.26 -8.92
CA SER A 154 45.56 -24.87 -9.13
C SER A 154 44.07 -24.77 -9.48
N ARG A 155 43.55 -25.68 -10.32
CA ARG A 155 42.11 -25.74 -10.64
C ARG A 155 41.26 -26.06 -9.42
N ASP A 156 41.68 -27.00 -8.57
CA ASP A 156 40.95 -27.36 -7.35
C ASP A 156 40.93 -26.20 -6.34
N LYS A 157 42.02 -25.43 -6.24
CA LYS A 157 42.07 -24.20 -5.44
C LYS A 157 41.15 -23.12 -5.99
N GLU A 158 41.13 -22.92 -7.31
CA GLU A 158 40.26 -21.95 -7.96
C GLU A 158 38.78 -22.32 -7.79
N ALA A 159 38.43 -23.60 -7.96
CA ALA A 159 37.07 -24.10 -7.75
C ALA A 159 36.60 -23.91 -6.30
N LYS A 160 37.45 -24.20 -5.31
CA LYS A 160 37.16 -23.93 -3.89
C LYS A 160 36.97 -22.44 -3.61
N SER A 161 37.80 -21.59 -4.21
CA SER A 161 37.68 -20.13 -4.08
C SER A 161 36.37 -19.61 -4.70
N LYS A 162 35.99 -20.11 -5.89
CA LYS A 162 34.73 -19.75 -6.55
C LYS A 162 33.51 -20.18 -5.73
N LYS A 163 33.51 -21.42 -5.22
CA LYS A 163 32.43 -21.90 -4.36
C LYS A 163 32.28 -21.06 -3.08
N LYS A 164 33.39 -20.73 -2.43
CA LYS A 164 33.38 -19.86 -1.23
C LYS A 164 32.86 -18.45 -1.55
N ALA A 165 33.21 -17.90 -2.71
CA ALA A 165 32.71 -16.59 -3.15
C ALA A 165 31.20 -16.63 -3.48
N GLU A 166 30.71 -17.71 -4.08
CA GLU A 166 29.29 -17.92 -4.36
C GLU A 166 28.45 -18.07 -3.08
N GLU A 167 28.93 -18.86 -2.11
CA GLU A 167 28.30 -18.98 -0.79
C GLU A 167 28.26 -17.64 -0.04
N ALA A 168 29.34 -16.84 -0.12
CA ALA A 168 29.38 -15.52 0.49
C ALA A 168 28.41 -14.53 -0.18
N ARG A 169 28.27 -14.58 -1.52
CA ARG A 169 27.29 -13.76 -2.26
C ARG A 169 25.87 -14.13 -1.89
N LYS A 170 25.53 -15.42 -1.92
CA LYS A 170 24.20 -15.91 -1.54
C LYS A 170 23.81 -15.48 -0.13
N LYS A 171 24.74 -15.59 0.83
CA LYS A 171 24.51 -15.11 2.20
C LYS A 171 24.27 -13.59 2.26
N GLY A 172 25.01 -12.80 1.48
CA GLY A 172 24.80 -11.36 1.38
C GLY A 172 23.44 -10.98 0.78
N ASP A 173 23.00 -11.69 -0.25
CA ASP A 173 21.70 -11.49 -0.89
C ASP A 173 20.55 -11.86 0.05
N ASP A 174 20.66 -12.98 0.76
CA ASP A 174 19.68 -13.42 1.76
C ASP A 174 19.56 -12.42 2.93
N GLU A 175 20.69 -11.88 3.42
CA GLU A 175 20.72 -10.84 4.46
C GLU A 175 20.13 -9.50 3.99
N ALA A 176 20.35 -9.13 2.72
CA ALA A 176 19.77 -7.92 2.13
C ALA A 176 18.25 -8.04 1.95
N ALA A 177 17.77 -9.19 1.46
CA ALA A 177 16.33 -9.48 1.35
C ALA A 177 15.64 -9.43 2.72
N ALA A 178 16.22 -10.06 3.74
CA ALA A 178 15.66 -10.05 5.09
C ALA A 178 15.57 -8.63 5.69
N LYS A 179 16.54 -7.75 5.40
CA LYS A 179 16.48 -6.34 5.81
C LYS A 179 15.37 -5.58 5.09
N HIS A 180 15.25 -5.77 3.78
CA HIS A 180 14.21 -5.14 2.97
C HIS A 180 12.80 -5.52 3.46
N ASP A 181 12.56 -6.81 3.73
CA ASP A 181 11.27 -7.30 4.23
C ASP A 181 10.95 -6.74 5.63
N ALA A 182 11.95 -6.65 6.51
CA ALA A 182 11.79 -6.07 7.83
C ALA A 182 11.45 -4.57 7.79
N ASP A 183 12.04 -3.82 6.86
CA ASP A 183 11.76 -2.39 6.67
C ASP A 183 10.39 -2.18 6.02
N ALA A 184 10.00 -3.00 5.04
CA ALA A 184 8.66 -2.99 4.46
C ALA A 184 7.57 -3.23 5.53
N ALA A 185 7.76 -4.23 6.39
CA ALA A 185 6.83 -4.53 7.49
C ALA A 185 6.72 -3.36 8.50
N LYS A 186 7.83 -2.68 8.81
CA LYS A 186 7.82 -1.48 9.66
C LYS A 186 7.06 -0.33 9.00
N HIS A 187 7.25 -0.13 7.70
CA HIS A 187 6.53 0.90 6.94
C HIS A 187 5.02 0.62 6.93
N GLU A 188 4.60 -0.63 6.70
CA GLU A 188 3.20 -1.01 6.75
C GLU A 188 2.59 -0.82 8.15
N SER A 189 3.30 -1.25 9.21
CA SER A 189 2.85 -1.04 10.60
C SER A 189 2.71 0.43 10.93
N LYS A 190 3.65 1.27 10.49
CA LYS A 190 3.59 2.73 10.70
C LYS A 190 2.45 3.37 9.90
N ALA A 191 2.20 2.93 8.67
CA ALA A 191 1.08 3.39 7.87
C ALA A 191 -0.27 3.09 8.54
N LYS A 192 -0.46 1.86 9.04
CA LYS A 192 -1.66 1.46 9.79
C LYS A 192 -1.86 2.30 11.06
N LYS A 193 -0.79 2.56 11.82
CA LYS A 193 -0.85 3.43 13.01
C LYS A 193 -1.23 4.86 12.66
N ASN A 194 -0.66 5.40 11.58
CA ASN A 194 -0.99 6.75 11.13
C ASN A 194 -2.43 6.85 10.63
N GLU A 195 -2.92 5.84 9.92
CA GLU A 195 -4.33 5.77 9.50
C GLU A 195 -5.26 5.70 10.70
N GLN A 196 -4.94 4.89 11.72
CA GLN A 196 -5.71 4.83 12.96
C GLN A 196 -5.72 6.18 13.67
N ALA A 197 -4.56 6.82 13.84
CA ALA A 197 -4.48 8.13 14.47
C ALA A 197 -5.28 9.20 13.70
N ALA A 198 -5.24 9.18 12.37
CA ALA A 198 -6.04 10.10 11.54
C ALA A 198 -7.55 9.89 11.72
N ARG A 199 -8.01 8.63 11.88
CA ARG A 199 -9.40 8.33 12.17
C ARG A 199 -9.81 8.83 13.56
N GLU A 200 -9.00 8.55 14.58
CA GLU A 200 -9.23 9.01 15.97
C GLU A 200 -9.30 10.55 16.04
N HIS A 201 -8.41 11.25 15.34
CA HIS A 201 -8.44 12.71 15.24
C HIS A 201 -9.69 13.23 14.52
N SER A 202 -10.11 12.56 13.45
CA SER A 202 -11.33 12.91 12.74
C SER A 202 -12.56 12.71 13.63
N GLU A 203 -12.66 11.61 14.37
CA GLU A 203 -13.75 11.35 15.32
C GLU A 203 -13.81 12.43 16.41
N ALA A 204 -12.67 12.74 17.04
CA ALA A 204 -12.59 13.78 18.06
C ALA A 204 -12.99 15.18 17.55
N LEU A 205 -12.65 15.49 16.30
CA LEU A 205 -13.08 16.73 15.65
C LEU A 205 -14.60 16.76 15.42
N GLY A 206 -15.18 15.63 15.00
CA GLY A 206 -16.62 15.46 14.88
C GLY A 206 -17.34 15.71 16.21
N ASP A 207 -16.87 15.09 17.29
CA ASP A 207 -17.43 15.27 18.64
C ASP A 207 -17.36 16.72 19.12
N ALA A 208 -16.24 17.40 18.88
CA ALA A 208 -16.07 18.80 19.26
C ALA A 208 -17.01 19.73 18.47
N ALA A 209 -17.21 19.46 17.18
CA ALA A 209 -18.15 20.20 16.35
C ALA A 209 -19.60 19.96 16.80
N THR A 210 -19.95 18.74 17.20
CA THR A 210 -21.25 18.41 17.79
C THR A 210 -21.49 19.16 19.09
N ASP A 211 -20.53 19.14 20.02
CA ASP A 211 -20.62 19.87 21.29
C ASP A 211 -20.84 21.38 21.05
N HIS A 212 -20.20 21.95 20.02
CA HIS A 212 -20.40 23.35 19.65
C HIS A 212 -21.79 23.59 19.05
N ALA A 213 -22.18 22.79 18.06
CA ALA A 213 -23.46 22.93 17.36
C ALA A 213 -24.66 22.84 18.31
N VAL A 214 -24.67 21.86 19.22
CA VAL A 214 -25.78 21.71 20.18
C VAL A 214 -25.87 22.91 21.13
N LYS A 215 -24.74 23.47 21.57
CA LYS A 215 -24.74 24.68 22.41
C LYS A 215 -25.25 25.92 21.66
N GLU A 216 -24.98 26.03 20.37
CA GLU A 216 -25.52 27.11 19.54
C GLU A 216 -27.02 26.95 19.28
N MET A 217 -27.51 25.72 19.11
CA MET A 217 -28.94 25.43 18.96
C MET A 217 -29.73 25.74 20.24
N PHE A 218 -29.12 25.57 21.41
CA PHE A 218 -29.76 25.77 22.71
C PHE A 218 -28.99 26.77 23.58
N PRO A 219 -29.03 28.07 23.23
CA PRO A 219 -28.36 29.12 23.99
C PRO A 219 -29.06 29.37 25.34
N PRO A 220 -28.41 30.09 26.28
CA PRO A 220 -29.01 30.46 27.56
C PRO A 220 -30.40 31.12 27.38
N PRO A 221 -31.37 30.82 28.26
CA PRO A 221 -31.23 30.13 29.55
C PRO A 221 -31.25 28.61 29.46
N LYS A 222 -31.25 28.01 28.27
CA LYS A 222 -31.18 26.55 28.14
C LYS A 222 -29.81 26.05 28.58
N GLU A 223 -29.82 25.06 29.46
CA GLU A 223 -28.66 24.30 29.90
C GLU A 223 -28.60 22.98 29.12
N VAL A 224 -27.48 22.75 28.45
CA VAL A 224 -27.21 21.50 27.73
C VAL A 224 -26.13 20.74 28.47
N THR A 225 -26.45 19.56 28.97
CA THR A 225 -25.50 18.69 29.67
C THR A 225 -25.28 17.39 28.90
N PRO A 226 -24.03 17.01 28.56
CA PRO A 226 -23.77 15.73 27.93
C PRO A 226 -24.08 14.59 28.90
N VAL A 227 -24.97 13.70 28.49
CA VAL A 227 -25.34 12.46 29.21
C VAL A 227 -24.44 11.30 28.76
N LYS A 228 -23.99 11.33 27.50
CA LYS A 228 -23.18 10.26 26.91
C LYS A 228 -22.26 10.78 25.81
N LYS A 229 -21.05 10.22 25.78
CA LYS A 229 -20.21 10.07 24.58
C LYS A 229 -20.01 8.58 24.33
N GLY A 230 -20.70 8.01 23.35
CA GLY A 230 -20.63 6.59 23.05
C GLY A 230 -19.30 6.23 22.42
N GLN A 231 -18.62 5.22 22.96
CA GLN A 231 -17.53 4.54 22.27
C GLN A 231 -17.91 3.07 22.12
N GLY A 232 -18.16 2.63 20.88
CA GLY A 232 -18.42 1.23 20.59
C GLY A 232 -19.58 0.98 19.63
N ALA A 233 -19.80 -0.30 19.33
CA ALA A 233 -20.95 -0.71 18.53
C ALA A 233 -22.25 -0.60 19.35
N ASN A 234 -23.35 -0.19 18.70
CA ASN A 234 -24.71 -0.12 19.27
C ASN A 234 -24.94 1.03 20.28
N THR A 235 -24.19 2.12 20.17
CA THR A 235 -24.38 3.31 21.01
C THR A 235 -24.52 4.56 20.16
N PHE A 236 -25.33 5.51 20.60
CA PHE A 236 -25.33 6.87 20.03
C PHE A 236 -23.96 7.51 20.26
N ASP A 237 -23.49 8.29 19.28
CA ASP A 237 -22.21 9.00 19.37
C ASP A 237 -22.24 10.00 20.53
N ASN A 238 -23.23 10.91 20.55
CA ASN A 238 -23.41 11.87 21.63
C ASN A 238 -24.88 11.99 22.03
N VAL A 239 -25.17 12.09 23.33
CA VAL A 239 -26.51 12.38 23.86
C VAL A 239 -26.42 13.50 24.87
N TYR A 240 -27.29 14.49 24.73
CA TYR A 240 -27.39 15.65 25.61
C TYR A 240 -28.77 15.71 26.25
N LYS A 241 -28.83 16.17 27.50
CA LYS A 241 -30.06 16.56 28.16
C LYS A 241 -30.21 18.08 28.10
N VAL A 242 -31.40 18.56 27.77
CA VAL A 242 -31.70 19.98 27.63
C VAL A 242 -32.66 20.40 28.74
N ASN A 243 -32.32 21.47 29.46
CA ASN A 243 -33.17 22.03 30.52
C ASN A 243 -33.34 23.55 30.35
N PRO A 244 -34.53 24.12 30.51
CA PRO A 244 -35.81 23.40 30.59
C PRO A 244 -36.19 22.77 29.23
N PRO A 245 -36.96 21.68 29.23
CA PRO A 245 -37.54 21.12 28.00
C PRO A 245 -38.56 22.10 27.37
N PRO A 246 -38.91 21.95 26.08
CA PRO A 246 -38.46 20.92 25.11
C PRO A 246 -37.25 21.32 24.23
N PRO A 247 -36.57 20.35 23.57
CA PRO A 247 -36.72 18.91 23.79
C PRO A 247 -36.16 18.49 25.17
N ASP A 248 -36.45 17.27 25.63
CA ASP A 248 -35.80 16.73 26.83
C ASP A 248 -34.37 16.27 26.51
N TYR A 249 -34.18 15.68 25.33
CA TYR A 249 -32.91 15.15 24.88
C TYR A 249 -32.54 15.60 23.46
N VAL A 250 -31.23 15.63 23.18
CA VAL A 250 -30.68 15.75 21.82
C VAL A 250 -29.78 14.56 21.61
N ILE A 251 -30.11 13.73 20.63
CA ILE A 251 -29.32 12.60 20.19
C ILE A 251 -28.57 13.03 18.93
N ALA A 252 -27.24 13.03 18.98
CA ALA A 252 -26.41 13.58 17.92
C ALA A 252 -25.40 12.55 17.37
N GLU A 253 -25.50 12.28 16.07
CA GLU A 253 -24.55 11.47 15.32
C GLU A 253 -23.41 12.35 14.80
N SER A 254 -22.17 12.03 15.17
CA SER A 254 -21.02 12.92 15.00
C SER A 254 -20.12 12.44 13.87
N LYS A 255 -19.77 13.35 12.95
CA LYS A 255 -18.96 13.04 11.78
C LYS A 255 -17.82 14.03 11.59
N GLY A 256 -16.59 13.54 11.70
CA GLY A 256 -15.41 14.27 11.27
C GLY A 256 -15.20 14.23 9.77
N GLY A 257 -14.31 15.08 9.28
CA GLY A 257 -14.14 15.30 7.84
C GLY A 257 -13.35 14.21 7.08
N ALA A 258 -12.77 13.20 7.75
CA ALA A 258 -12.18 12.03 7.08
C ALA A 258 -13.18 10.88 6.86
N GLY A 259 -14.39 10.98 7.43
CA GLY A 259 -15.43 9.96 7.29
C GLY A 259 -16.18 10.08 5.96
N THR A 260 -15.87 9.25 4.98
CA THR A 260 -16.83 8.98 3.88
C THR A 260 -18.01 8.21 4.44
N ASN A 261 -19.25 8.70 4.24
CA ASN A 261 -20.49 8.02 4.59
C ASN A 261 -20.46 6.55 4.12
N SER A 262 -20.28 5.61 5.04
CA SER A 262 -20.44 4.18 4.73
C SER A 262 -20.90 3.34 5.91
N SER A 263 -21.27 3.95 7.04
CA SER A 263 -21.84 3.23 8.19
C SER A 263 -23.32 2.96 7.93
N SER A 264 -23.59 1.77 7.38
CA SER A 264 -24.94 1.19 7.29
C SER A 264 -24.99 -0.08 8.13
N ARG A 265 -25.89 -0.16 9.11
CA ARG A 265 -26.09 -1.35 9.95
C ARG A 265 -27.07 -2.30 9.29
N LYS A 266 -26.92 -3.61 9.55
CA LYS A 266 -27.95 -4.58 9.18
C LYS A 266 -29.13 -4.44 10.14
N GLY A 267 -30.33 -4.34 9.59
CA GLY A 267 -31.58 -4.48 10.33
C GLY A 267 -31.77 -5.91 10.81
N ASP A 268 -32.83 -6.13 11.58
CA ASP A 268 -33.13 -7.44 12.17
C ASP A 268 -33.67 -8.43 11.12
N ASN A 269 -34.11 -7.92 9.96
CA ASN A 269 -34.46 -8.74 8.79
C ASN A 269 -33.26 -8.97 7.84
N PRO A 270 -33.15 -10.17 7.23
CA PRO A 270 -32.12 -10.44 6.23
C PRO A 270 -32.18 -9.47 5.04
N GLY A 271 -31.15 -8.64 4.88
CA GLY A 271 -31.01 -7.70 3.76
C GLY A 271 -31.44 -6.26 4.07
N GLU A 272 -32.09 -6.04 5.20
CA GLU A 272 -32.41 -4.70 5.68
C GLU A 272 -31.14 -4.00 6.15
N ARG A 273 -30.95 -2.75 5.75
CA ARG A 273 -29.85 -1.93 6.26
C ARG A 273 -30.32 -0.51 6.57
N TYR A 274 -29.96 -0.02 7.74
CA TYR A 274 -30.26 1.33 8.18
C TYR A 274 -28.99 2.17 8.09
N GLU A 275 -29.10 3.31 7.39
CA GLU A 275 -28.03 4.28 7.30
C GLU A 275 -27.96 5.09 8.60
N GLN A 276 -26.75 5.36 9.09
CA GLN A 276 -26.58 6.21 10.27
C GLN A 276 -27.13 7.61 9.99
N GLY A 277 -27.95 8.11 10.92
CA GLY A 277 -28.76 9.31 10.68
C GLY A 277 -30.03 9.01 9.87
N THR A 278 -30.79 7.98 10.24
CA THR A 278 -32.22 7.89 9.88
C THR A 278 -33.03 7.56 11.14
N PRO A 279 -34.34 7.89 11.19
CA PRO A 279 -35.19 7.54 12.32
C PRO A 279 -35.19 6.04 12.64
N GLU A 280 -35.12 5.18 11.62
CA GLU A 280 -35.07 3.73 11.79
C GLU A 280 -33.79 3.28 12.49
N TYR A 281 -32.64 3.88 12.14
CA TYR A 281 -31.38 3.63 12.83
C TYR A 281 -31.46 4.01 14.31
N ARG A 282 -32.06 5.17 14.62
CA ARG A 282 -32.27 5.62 15.99
C ARG A 282 -33.16 4.65 16.76
N ASN A 283 -34.31 4.28 16.21
CA ASN A 283 -35.27 3.40 16.90
C ASN A 283 -34.66 2.03 17.21
N GLN A 284 -33.88 1.46 16.29
CA GLN A 284 -33.15 0.21 16.54
C GLN A 284 -32.12 0.35 17.67
N LEU A 285 -31.49 1.53 17.79
CA LEU A 285 -30.52 1.80 18.85
C LEU A 285 -31.20 2.01 20.21
N LEU A 286 -32.35 2.69 20.24
CA LEU A 286 -33.16 2.86 21.44
C LEU A 286 -33.63 1.50 21.98
N GLU A 287 -34.10 0.62 21.11
CA GLU A 287 -34.49 -0.75 21.47
C GLU A 287 -33.31 -1.52 22.09
N LYS A 288 -32.18 -1.59 21.37
CA LYS A 288 -30.99 -2.31 21.85
C LYS A 288 -30.43 -1.72 23.13
N GLN A 289 -30.43 -0.40 23.28
CA GLN A 289 -29.89 0.27 24.46
C GLN A 289 -30.83 0.13 25.68
N GLY A 290 -32.15 0.12 25.47
CA GLY A 290 -33.12 -0.15 26.54
C GLY A 290 -33.05 -1.59 27.07
N GLU A 291 -32.77 -2.54 26.19
CA GLU A 291 -32.63 -3.97 26.51
C GLU A 291 -31.24 -4.37 27.05
N ASP A 292 -30.21 -3.56 26.81
CA ASP A 292 -28.86 -3.85 27.28
C ASP A 292 -28.75 -3.70 28.80
N VAL A 293 -28.82 -4.83 29.50
CA VAL A 293 -28.67 -4.92 30.96
C VAL A 293 -27.32 -4.42 31.48
N ASN A 294 -26.31 -4.31 30.62
CA ASN A 294 -24.98 -3.80 30.99
C ASN A 294 -24.83 -2.30 30.73
N ALA A 295 -25.78 -1.66 30.03
CA ALA A 295 -25.76 -0.22 29.83
C ALA A 295 -26.04 0.51 31.15
N PRO A 296 -25.41 1.69 31.39
CA PRO A 296 -25.71 2.53 32.54
C PRO A 296 -27.22 2.82 32.65
N GLN A 297 -27.75 2.85 33.86
CA GLN A 297 -29.19 2.99 34.10
C GLN A 297 -29.77 4.25 33.42
N GLU A 298 -29.12 5.41 33.54
CA GLU A 298 -29.56 6.65 32.90
C GLU A 298 -29.69 6.54 31.37
N GLN A 299 -28.87 5.70 30.73
CA GLN A 299 -28.92 5.47 29.29
C GLN A 299 -30.06 4.54 28.88
N ARG A 300 -30.40 3.59 29.75
CA ARG A 300 -31.53 2.69 29.56
C ARG A 300 -32.82 3.45 29.78
N ASP A 301 -32.90 4.23 30.84
CA ASP A 301 -34.07 5.06 31.18
C ASP A 301 -34.34 6.08 30.06
N MET A 302 -33.33 6.84 29.61
CA MET A 302 -33.48 7.74 28.45
C MET A 302 -33.96 6.99 27.20
N ALA A 303 -33.38 5.83 26.89
CA ALA A 303 -33.76 5.07 25.71
C ALA A 303 -35.22 4.58 25.78
N LEU A 304 -35.67 4.17 26.97
CA LEU A 304 -37.06 3.76 27.21
C LEU A 304 -38.01 4.96 27.17
N ASP A 305 -37.65 6.08 27.80
CA ASP A 305 -38.47 7.29 27.85
C ASP A 305 -38.72 7.83 26.43
N VAL A 306 -37.66 7.97 25.63
CA VAL A 306 -37.77 8.44 24.23
C VAL A 306 -38.55 7.44 23.38
N ARG A 307 -38.30 6.13 23.54
CA ARG A 307 -39.01 5.09 22.76
C ARG A 307 -40.50 5.03 23.09
N ASN A 308 -40.87 5.22 24.35
CA ASN A 308 -42.25 5.15 24.82
C ASN A 308 -43.02 6.48 24.59
N GLY A 309 -42.34 7.52 24.09
CA GLY A 309 -42.92 8.86 23.92
C GLY A 309 -43.13 9.60 25.25
N GLU A 310 -42.43 9.20 26.31
CA GLU A 310 -42.45 9.84 27.62
C GLU A 310 -41.49 11.05 27.70
N ALA A 311 -40.53 11.13 26.77
CA ALA A 311 -39.61 12.26 26.61
C ALA A 311 -39.45 12.65 25.14
N ASP A 312 -39.34 13.96 24.86
CA ASP A 312 -39.10 14.48 23.52
C ASP A 312 -37.60 14.49 23.20
N ALA A 313 -37.23 14.03 22.00
CA ALA A 313 -35.84 13.95 21.59
C ALA A 313 -35.62 14.41 20.16
N ASP A 314 -34.77 15.42 19.99
CA ASP A 314 -34.28 15.79 18.67
C ASP A 314 -33.17 14.85 18.24
N TYR A 315 -33.26 14.35 17.01
CA TYR A 315 -32.24 13.51 16.40
C TYR A 315 -31.53 14.25 15.27
N ILE A 316 -30.23 14.50 15.45
CA ILE A 316 -29.44 15.31 14.54
C ILE A 316 -28.20 14.57 14.06
N LYS A 317 -27.74 14.92 12.87
CA LYS A 317 -26.39 14.61 12.39
C LYS A 317 -25.58 15.89 12.32
N VAL A 318 -24.40 15.86 12.91
CA VAL A 318 -23.43 16.95 12.83
C VAL A 318 -22.21 16.47 12.05
N THR A 319 -21.86 17.23 11.01
CA THR A 319 -20.69 16.95 10.19
C THR A 319 -19.75 18.14 10.19
N GLN A 320 -18.47 17.89 10.44
CA GLN A 320 -17.38 18.86 10.35
C GLN A 320 -16.56 18.61 9.06
N PRO A 321 -16.94 19.20 7.92
CA PRO A 321 -16.24 18.99 6.66
C PRO A 321 -14.89 19.73 6.62
N PHE A 322 -14.01 19.24 5.77
CA PHE A 322 -12.82 19.96 5.31
C PHE A 322 -13.04 20.55 3.91
N ASP A 323 -12.32 21.62 3.61
CA ASP A 323 -12.18 22.10 2.23
C ASP A 323 -11.07 21.34 1.47
N LYS A 324 -10.86 21.72 0.20
CA LYS A 324 -9.85 21.12 -0.66
C LYS A 324 -8.40 21.41 -0.22
N ASN A 325 -8.21 22.39 0.65
CA ASN A 325 -6.92 22.79 1.20
C ASN A 325 -6.68 22.14 2.57
N GLY A 326 -7.67 21.44 3.13
CA GLY A 326 -7.60 20.83 4.46
C GLY A 326 -8.08 21.75 5.58
N ASP A 327 -8.63 22.92 5.26
CA ASP A 327 -9.17 23.85 6.26
C ASP A 327 -10.56 23.41 6.72
N LEU A 328 -10.91 23.74 7.97
CA LEU A 328 -12.25 23.50 8.51
C LEU A 328 -13.28 24.34 7.76
N LYS A 329 -14.34 23.68 7.26
CA LYS A 329 -15.53 24.35 6.73
C LYS A 329 -16.56 24.58 7.83
N GLU A 330 -17.58 25.34 7.49
CA GLU A 330 -18.78 25.47 8.32
C GLU A 330 -19.37 24.10 8.68
N THR A 331 -19.64 23.93 9.97
CA THR A 331 -20.31 22.76 10.53
C THR A 331 -21.69 22.62 9.91
N LYS A 332 -22.02 21.42 9.44
CA LYS A 332 -23.34 21.12 8.91
C LYS A 332 -24.14 20.35 9.94
N VAL A 333 -25.28 20.91 10.32
CA VAL A 333 -26.29 20.22 11.12
C VAL A 333 -27.42 19.79 10.20
N SER A 334 -27.86 18.55 10.34
CA SER A 334 -29.05 18.03 9.66
C SER A 334 -29.95 17.43 10.72
N GLU A 335 -31.13 18.01 10.88
CA GLU A 335 -32.18 17.44 11.70
C GLU A 335 -32.88 16.34 10.92
N TYR A 336 -33.13 15.22 11.57
CA TYR A 336 -34.00 14.20 11.02
C TYR A 336 -35.39 14.49 11.52
N ASP A 337 -36.27 14.82 10.58
CA ASP A 337 -37.65 15.14 10.88
C ASP A 337 -38.33 13.87 11.42
N ASP A 338 -38.45 13.84 12.74
CA ASP A 338 -39.19 12.84 13.46
C ASP A 338 -40.67 13.06 13.16
N GLN A 339 -41.23 12.21 12.31
CA GLN A 339 -42.65 11.92 12.47
C GLN A 339 -42.76 11.25 13.84
N SER A 340 -43.37 11.90 14.82
CA SER A 340 -43.62 11.24 16.10
C SER A 340 -44.58 10.09 15.83
N TYR A 341 -44.23 8.89 16.28
CA TYR A 341 -45.11 7.74 16.11
C TYR A 341 -46.00 7.62 17.35
N ASP A 342 -47.32 7.47 17.18
CA ASP A 342 -48.18 7.14 18.31
C ASP A 342 -47.86 5.74 18.88
N ALA A 343 -48.48 5.39 20.01
CA ALA A 343 -48.30 4.07 20.65
C ALA A 343 -48.64 2.88 19.72
N ASP A 344 -49.34 3.14 18.62
CA ASP A 344 -49.71 2.15 17.60
C ASP A 344 -48.76 2.17 16.38
N GLY A 345 -47.71 3.00 16.40
CA GLY A 345 -46.71 3.12 15.34
C GLY A 345 -47.15 3.96 14.14
N ASN A 346 -48.16 4.82 14.27
CA ASN A 346 -48.57 5.72 13.19
C ASN A 346 -47.86 7.08 13.28
N PRO A 347 -47.34 7.60 12.16
CA PRO A 347 -46.69 8.91 12.14
C PRO A 347 -47.70 10.04 12.33
N HIS A 348 -47.43 10.94 13.27
CA HIS A 348 -48.10 12.22 13.46
C HIS A 348 -47.10 13.37 13.22
N PRO A 349 -47.55 14.48 12.60
CA PRO A 349 -46.76 15.68 12.54
C PRO A 349 -46.63 16.27 13.95
N ARG A 350 -45.43 16.73 14.33
CA ARG A 350 -45.23 17.51 15.55
C ARG A 350 -46.12 18.77 15.47
N PRO A 351 -46.74 19.21 16.59
CA PRO A 351 -47.57 20.40 16.63
C PRO A 351 -46.82 21.70 16.29
#